data_AF-A0A9D4ZRK9-F1
#
_entry.id   AF-A0A9D4ZRK9-F1
#
_cell.length_a   1.000
_cell.length_b   1.000
_cell.length_c   1.000
_cell.angle_alpha   90.00
_cell.angle_beta   90.00
_cell.angle_gamma   90.00
#
_symmetry.space_group_name_H-M   'P 1'
#
loop_
_entity.id
_entity.type
_entity.pdbx_description
1 polymer ?
#
loop_
_entity_poly.entity_id
_entity_poly.type
_entity_poly.pdbx_seq_one_letter_code
_entity_poly.pdbx_strand_id
1 'polypeptide(L)'
;MPSRMCINPIHNKKGILHRSTNATSEDQWAASSCAMDSLYDAELMSETVPVIFDNSKEWYKVLSTSMKLGDRGVAHVAGVSRVELKENNQYSNLMLINRTASPLSWFMECKDRNNRSAIMLPYSFLPSMASKKLREAADKIKALLGDYDAIHVRRGDKIKTRKDRFGVSRTLHPHLDRDTRPEFIRCRIAKWVAPGRTLFIASNERTPGFFSSLSVRYRLAYSSNYSHIIDPVIENNYQLFMIERLILRGAKRFIKTFKEDETDLSLSDDPKKNTKKWQIPVYDGDETC
;
A
#
# COMPACT_ATOMS: atom_id res chain seq x y z
N MET A 1 -7.99 10.53 -13.98
CA MET A 1 -7.75 9.28 -13.24
C MET A 1 -8.40 8.14 -14.02
N PRO A 2 -7.83 6.92 -14.06
CA PRO A 2 -8.51 5.81 -14.67
C PRO A 2 -9.74 5.46 -13.83
N SER A 3 -10.86 5.18 -14.48
CA SER A 3 -12.11 4.78 -13.84
C SER A 3 -12.01 3.38 -13.22
N ARG A 4 -11.12 2.55 -13.74
CA ARG A 4 -10.85 1.21 -13.24
C ARG A 4 -9.36 0.97 -13.07
N MET A 5 -9.04 0.18 -12.05
CA MET A 5 -7.68 -0.13 -11.66
C MET A 5 -7.48 -1.64 -11.73
N CYS A 6 -6.34 -2.08 -12.28
CA CYS A 6 -6.02 -3.49 -12.30
C CYS A 6 -5.25 -3.88 -11.05
N ILE A 7 -5.77 -4.90 -10.40
CA ILE A 7 -5.26 -5.48 -9.18
C ILE A 7 -4.27 -6.58 -9.54
N ASN A 8 -3.06 -6.53 -8.97
CA ASN A 8 -2.08 -7.60 -9.17
C ASN A 8 -2.61 -8.93 -8.58
N PRO A 9 -2.76 -9.99 -9.38
CA PRO A 9 -3.29 -11.28 -8.90
C PRO A 9 -2.48 -11.89 -7.76
N ILE A 10 -1.17 -11.63 -7.67
CA ILE A 10 -0.31 -12.10 -6.57
C ILE A 10 -0.78 -11.54 -5.22
N HIS A 11 -1.29 -10.32 -5.21
CA HIS A 11 -1.76 -9.64 -4.00
C HIS A 11 -3.26 -9.84 -3.77
N ASN A 12 -3.98 -10.45 -4.71
CA ASN A 12 -5.43 -10.63 -4.67
C ASN A 12 -5.91 -12.08 -4.71
N LYS A 13 -5.03 -13.04 -4.42
CA LYS A 13 -5.48 -14.37 -4.03
C LYS A 13 -6.25 -14.20 -2.72
N LYS A 14 -7.59 -14.21 -2.79
CA LYS A 14 -8.49 -14.11 -1.64
C LYS A 14 -8.00 -15.07 -0.55
N GLY A 15 -7.56 -14.51 0.57
CA GLY A 15 -7.28 -15.28 1.79
C GLY A 15 -8.51 -15.41 2.68
N ILE A 16 -9.63 -14.78 2.29
CA ILE A 16 -10.85 -14.69 3.09
C ILE A 16 -12.03 -14.92 2.13
N LEU A 17 -12.85 -15.91 2.48
CA LEU A 17 -14.13 -16.34 1.90
C LEU A 17 -14.07 -17.13 0.56
N HIS A 18 -14.30 -18.44 0.72
CA HIS A 18 -14.80 -19.42 -0.25
C HIS A 18 -14.32 -19.28 -1.70
N ARG A 19 -13.30 -20.08 -2.03
CA ARG A 19 -12.96 -20.36 -3.44
C ARG A 19 -13.93 -21.42 -3.95
N SER A 20 -14.98 -21.02 -4.67
CA SER A 20 -15.69 -21.97 -5.53
C SER A 20 -14.74 -22.34 -6.68
N THR A 21 -14.61 -23.63 -6.93
CA THR A 21 -13.58 -24.22 -7.79
C THR A 21 -13.83 -24.04 -9.29
N ASN A 22 -14.92 -23.34 -9.67
CA ASN A 22 -15.42 -23.24 -11.05
C ASN A 22 -15.58 -21.77 -11.47
N ALA A 23 -14.49 -21.02 -11.59
CA ALA A 23 -14.53 -19.66 -12.17
C ALA A 23 -14.00 -19.69 -13.61
N THR A 24 -14.78 -19.12 -14.52
CA THR A 24 -14.44 -18.96 -15.95
C THR A 24 -13.32 -17.92 -16.14
N SER A 25 -12.76 -17.80 -17.35
CA SER A 25 -11.72 -16.81 -17.67
C SER A 25 -12.19 -15.36 -17.51
N GLU A 26 -13.48 -15.08 -17.71
CA GLU A 26 -14.09 -13.77 -17.47
C GLU A 26 -14.23 -13.46 -15.97
N ASP A 27 -14.56 -14.46 -15.15
CA ASP A 27 -14.61 -14.34 -13.68
C ASP A 27 -13.22 -14.02 -13.09
N GLN A 28 -12.16 -14.55 -13.69
CA GLN A 28 -10.77 -14.24 -13.31
C GLN A 28 -10.37 -12.80 -13.66
N TRP A 29 -10.90 -12.23 -14.76
CA TRP A 29 -10.64 -10.84 -15.13
C TRP A 29 -11.42 -9.86 -14.24
N ALA A 30 -12.69 -10.15 -13.95
CA ALA A 30 -13.51 -9.41 -13.00
C ALA A 30 -12.89 -9.38 -11.59
N ALA A 31 -12.29 -10.50 -11.16
CA ALA A 31 -11.54 -10.58 -9.90
C ALA A 31 -10.19 -9.82 -9.92
N SER A 32 -9.75 -9.29 -11.06
CA SER A 32 -8.44 -8.63 -11.23
C SER A 32 -8.54 -7.13 -11.48
N SER A 33 -9.73 -6.53 -11.34
CA SER A 33 -9.90 -5.08 -11.42
C SER A 33 -10.93 -4.57 -10.43
N CYS A 34 -10.81 -3.31 -10.01
CA CYS A 34 -11.80 -2.63 -9.18
C CYS A 34 -12.05 -1.21 -9.73
N ALA A 35 -13.24 -0.68 -9.44
CA ALA A 35 -13.56 0.69 -9.78
C ALA A 35 -12.76 1.65 -8.87
N MET A 36 -12.26 2.74 -9.43
CA MET A 36 -11.36 3.65 -8.70
C MET A 36 -12.07 4.36 -7.53
N ASP A 37 -13.36 4.64 -7.69
CA ASP A 37 -14.28 5.19 -6.70
C ASP A 37 -14.57 4.23 -5.53
N SER A 38 -14.46 2.91 -5.75
CA SER A 38 -14.56 1.92 -4.68
C SER A 38 -13.38 2.00 -3.70
N LEU A 39 -12.24 2.54 -4.16
CA LEU A 39 -11.01 2.70 -3.38
C LEU A 39 -10.85 4.12 -2.86
N TYR A 40 -11.11 5.12 -3.69
CA TYR A 40 -10.82 6.52 -3.40
C TYR A 40 -12.05 7.39 -3.52
N ASP A 41 -12.13 8.40 -2.65
CA ASP A 41 -13.19 9.38 -2.60
C ASP A 41 -12.89 10.53 -3.56
N ALA A 42 -13.47 10.48 -4.76
CA ALA A 42 -13.22 11.47 -5.81
C ALA A 42 -13.73 12.87 -5.43
N GLU A 43 -14.82 12.95 -4.65
CA GLU A 43 -15.36 14.22 -4.16
C GLU A 43 -14.39 14.86 -3.18
N LEU A 44 -13.93 14.10 -2.19
CA LEU A 44 -12.93 14.56 -1.21
C LEU A 44 -11.61 14.97 -1.89
N MET A 45 -11.15 14.22 -2.89
CA MET A 45 -9.97 14.59 -3.67
C MET A 45 -10.15 15.91 -4.43
N SER A 46 -11.36 16.12 -4.96
CA SER A 46 -11.71 17.30 -5.76
C SER A 46 -11.72 18.59 -4.96
N GLU A 47 -11.79 18.52 -3.62
CA GLU A 47 -11.59 19.68 -2.73
C GLU A 47 -10.17 20.27 -2.85
N THR A 48 -9.18 19.45 -3.20
CA THR A 48 -7.77 19.90 -3.35
C THR A 48 -7.35 20.01 -4.81
N VAL A 49 -7.72 19.04 -5.65
CA VAL A 49 -7.31 18.99 -7.06
C VAL A 49 -8.47 18.44 -7.89
N PRO A 50 -8.89 19.12 -8.98
CA PRO A 50 -9.94 18.62 -9.85
C PRO A 50 -9.68 17.18 -10.32
N VAL A 51 -10.64 16.28 -10.07
CA VAL A 51 -10.55 14.88 -10.50
C VAL A 51 -11.48 14.64 -11.69
N ILE A 52 -10.89 14.23 -12.82
CA ILE A 52 -11.63 13.83 -14.02
C ILE A 52 -11.35 12.35 -14.29
N PHE A 53 -12.39 11.51 -14.36
CA PHE A 53 -12.25 10.10 -14.73
C PHE A 53 -12.18 9.89 -16.24
N ASP A 54 -11.40 8.92 -16.70
CA ASP A 54 -11.20 8.60 -18.12
C ASP A 54 -12.46 8.10 -18.88
N ASN A 55 -13.53 7.77 -18.16
CA ASN A 55 -14.83 7.39 -18.71
C ASN A 55 -15.88 8.51 -18.60
N SER A 56 -15.50 9.69 -18.13
CA SER A 56 -16.42 10.82 -17.94
C SER A 56 -16.69 11.60 -19.23
N LYS A 57 -17.83 12.31 -19.27
CA LYS A 57 -18.15 13.21 -20.39
C LYS A 57 -17.16 14.37 -20.46
N GLU A 58 -16.69 14.81 -19.30
CA GLU A 58 -15.70 15.86 -19.09
C GLU A 58 -14.37 15.46 -19.74
N TRP A 59 -13.92 14.22 -19.54
CA TRP A 59 -12.74 13.68 -20.20
C TRP A 59 -12.87 13.67 -21.71
N TYR A 60 -14.02 13.23 -22.24
CA TYR A 60 -14.28 13.24 -23.68
C TYR A 60 -14.26 14.67 -24.25
N LYS A 61 -14.83 15.66 -23.55
CA LYS A 61 -14.78 17.08 -23.93
C LYS A 61 -13.36 17.65 -23.92
N VAL A 62 -12.57 17.32 -22.90
CA VAL A 62 -11.17 17.72 -22.79
C VAL A 62 -10.35 17.14 -23.93
N LEU A 63 -10.45 15.83 -24.18
CA LEU A 63 -9.73 15.18 -25.28
C LEU A 63 -10.14 15.70 -26.66
N SER A 64 -11.45 15.80 -26.93
CA SER A 64 -11.94 16.28 -28.23
C SER A 64 -11.54 17.73 -28.52
N THR A 65 -11.58 18.60 -27.51
CA THR A 65 -11.07 19.98 -27.63
C THR A 65 -9.57 20.00 -27.87
N SER A 66 -8.82 19.19 -27.10
CA SER A 66 -7.38 19.12 -27.22
C SER A 66 -6.90 18.56 -28.56
N MET A 67 -7.58 17.56 -29.12
CA MET A 67 -7.24 17.00 -30.43
C MET A 67 -7.47 18.01 -31.56
N LYS A 68 -8.48 18.88 -31.45
CA LYS A 68 -8.70 19.97 -32.41
C LYS A 68 -7.57 21.00 -32.42
N LEU A 69 -6.83 21.14 -31.31
CA LEU A 69 -5.71 22.07 -31.16
C LEU A 69 -4.36 21.49 -31.63
N GLY A 70 -4.31 20.21 -32.01
CA GLY A 70 -3.09 19.53 -32.48
C GLY A 70 -1.95 19.63 -31.47
N ASP A 71 -0.75 20.00 -31.94
CA ASP A 71 0.47 20.16 -31.13
C ASP A 71 0.35 21.26 -30.06
N ARG A 72 -0.69 22.09 -30.12
CA ARG A 72 -1.01 23.14 -29.13
C ARG A 72 -2.08 22.73 -28.13
N GLY A 73 -2.50 21.45 -28.13
CA GLY A 73 -3.52 20.95 -27.20
C GLY A 73 -2.96 20.12 -26.05
N VAL A 74 -1.97 19.26 -26.32
CA VAL A 74 -1.40 18.31 -25.36
C VAL A 74 0.12 18.44 -25.31
N ALA A 75 0.70 18.37 -24.12
CA ALA A 75 2.14 18.15 -23.95
C ALA A 75 2.44 16.94 -23.06
N HIS A 76 3.35 16.08 -23.49
CA HIS A 76 3.97 15.07 -22.64
C HIS A 76 5.11 15.69 -21.85
N VAL A 77 4.98 15.69 -20.52
CA VAL A 77 5.93 16.40 -19.61
C VAL A 77 6.69 15.45 -18.69
N ALA A 78 6.98 14.25 -19.18
CA ALA A 78 7.75 13.27 -18.42
C ALA A 78 9.16 13.82 -18.14
N GLY A 79 9.53 13.91 -16.86
CA GLY A 79 10.85 14.44 -16.45
C GLY A 79 10.96 15.96 -16.34
N VAL A 80 9.90 16.70 -16.68
CA VAL A 80 9.87 18.17 -16.55
C VAL A 80 9.61 18.56 -15.09
N SER A 81 10.37 19.51 -14.57
CA SER A 81 10.26 19.93 -13.17
C SER A 81 8.99 20.77 -12.91
N ARG A 82 8.49 20.79 -11.67
CA ARG A 82 7.34 21.66 -11.32
C ARG A 82 7.63 23.15 -11.51
N VAL A 83 8.87 23.56 -11.32
CA VAL A 83 9.32 24.95 -11.51
C VAL A 83 9.23 25.31 -12.98
N GLU A 84 9.78 24.45 -13.85
CA GLU A 84 9.74 24.63 -15.30
C GLU A 84 8.31 24.62 -15.86
N LEU A 85 7.43 23.75 -15.36
CA LEU A 85 6.00 23.77 -15.73
C LEU A 85 5.30 25.07 -15.35
N LYS A 86 5.74 25.74 -14.27
CA LYS A 86 5.16 26.99 -13.79
C LYS A 86 5.72 28.21 -14.53
N GLU A 87 7.00 28.19 -14.86
CA GLU A 87 7.72 29.34 -15.43
C GLU A 87 7.67 29.38 -16.96
N ASN A 88 7.52 28.23 -17.62
CA ASN A 88 7.44 28.17 -19.07
C ASN A 88 5.99 28.36 -19.56
N ASN A 89 5.72 29.55 -20.11
CA ASN A 89 4.42 29.93 -20.67
C ASN A 89 3.89 28.99 -21.76
N GLN A 90 4.75 28.19 -22.41
CA GLN A 90 4.32 27.20 -23.41
C GLN A 90 3.38 26.14 -22.81
N TYR A 91 3.48 25.86 -21.50
CA TYR A 91 2.64 24.88 -20.82
C TYR A 91 1.35 25.46 -20.23
N SER A 92 1.23 26.79 -20.15
CA SER A 92 0.15 27.49 -19.41
C SER A 92 -1.27 27.14 -19.87
N ASN A 93 -1.43 26.80 -21.16
CA ASN A 93 -2.74 26.50 -21.78
C ASN A 93 -2.82 25.07 -22.35
N LEU A 94 -1.86 24.20 -22.03
CA LEU A 94 -1.81 22.83 -22.55
C LEU A 94 -2.38 21.82 -21.57
N MET A 95 -3.01 20.77 -22.11
CA MET A 95 -3.28 19.56 -21.33
C MET A 95 -1.95 18.84 -21.08
N LEU A 96 -1.46 18.91 -19.84
CA LEU A 96 -0.20 18.29 -19.46
C LEU A 96 -0.41 16.82 -19.10
N ILE A 97 0.20 15.92 -19.86
CA ILE A 97 0.23 14.49 -19.56
C ILE A 97 1.60 14.15 -18.98
N ASN A 98 1.67 14.07 -17.65
CA ASN A 98 2.86 13.59 -16.95
C ASN A 98 2.82 12.06 -16.81
N ARG A 99 3.66 11.36 -17.61
CA ARG A 99 3.76 9.89 -17.61
C ARG A 99 4.90 9.36 -16.72
N THR A 100 5.42 10.15 -15.77
CA THR A 100 6.43 9.66 -14.82
C THR A 100 5.76 8.74 -13.80
N ALA A 101 5.72 7.44 -14.08
CA ALA A 101 5.22 6.48 -13.11
C ALA A 101 6.07 6.50 -11.84
N SER A 102 5.42 6.58 -10.68
CA SER A 102 6.06 6.15 -9.44
C SER A 102 6.30 4.65 -9.55
N PRO A 103 7.55 4.16 -9.53
CA PRO A 103 7.84 2.72 -9.55
C PRO A 103 7.37 2.01 -8.26
N LEU A 104 6.80 2.76 -7.32
CA LEU A 104 6.24 2.29 -6.05
C LEU A 104 4.71 2.37 -6.01
N SER A 105 4.04 2.77 -7.10
CA SER A 105 2.58 2.76 -7.16
C SER A 105 2.08 1.31 -7.11
N TRP A 106 1.20 1.01 -6.15
CA TRP A 106 0.65 -0.35 -5.94
C TRP A 106 -0.40 -0.73 -6.98
N PHE A 107 -0.66 0.16 -7.93
CA PHE A 107 -1.71 0.05 -8.90
C PHE A 107 -1.26 0.57 -10.26
N MET A 108 -1.72 -0.12 -11.30
CA MET A 108 -1.48 0.21 -12.69
C MET A 108 -2.85 0.31 -13.38
N GLU A 109 -2.95 1.21 -14.36
CA GLU A 109 -4.11 1.27 -15.25
C GLU A 109 -4.27 -0.08 -15.99
N CYS A 110 -5.51 -0.56 -16.13
CA CYS A 110 -5.77 -1.88 -16.72
C CYS A 110 -5.38 -1.99 -18.19
N LYS A 111 -5.52 -0.89 -18.93
CA LYS A 111 -5.50 -0.90 -20.39
C LYS A 111 -4.11 -1.05 -20.99
N ASP A 112 -3.05 -0.87 -20.18
CA ASP A 112 -1.70 -0.81 -20.73
C ASP A 112 -0.62 -1.25 -19.71
N ARG A 113 -0.59 -2.54 -19.33
CA ARG A 113 0.37 -3.08 -18.34
C ARG A 113 1.84 -2.80 -18.68
N ASN A 114 2.16 -2.59 -19.95
CA ASN A 114 3.50 -2.28 -20.45
C ASN A 114 3.76 -0.77 -20.60
N ASN A 115 2.72 0.07 -20.63
CA ASN A 115 2.82 1.51 -20.79
C ASN A 115 2.49 2.17 -19.45
N ARG A 116 3.49 2.78 -18.84
CA ARG A 116 3.47 3.18 -17.43
C ARG A 116 2.68 4.48 -17.19
N SER A 117 1.40 4.52 -17.56
CA SER A 117 0.51 5.59 -17.11
C SER A 117 0.19 5.38 -15.62
N ALA A 118 0.91 6.10 -14.75
CA ALA A 118 0.55 6.21 -13.35
C ALA A 118 0.15 7.64 -13.04
N ILE A 119 -0.96 7.78 -12.33
CA ILE A 119 -1.32 9.03 -11.66
C ILE A 119 -0.26 9.26 -10.58
N MET A 120 0.54 10.32 -10.74
CA MET A 120 1.30 10.87 -9.61
C MET A 120 0.36 11.73 -8.76
N LEU A 121 -0.29 11.09 -7.80
CA LEU A 121 -0.67 11.79 -6.58
C LEU A 121 0.38 11.48 -5.52
N PRO A 122 0.75 12.45 -4.66
CA PRO A 122 1.75 12.24 -3.62
C PRO A 122 1.46 10.95 -2.83
N TYR A 123 2.50 10.20 -2.48
CA TYR A 123 2.37 8.97 -1.67
C TYR A 123 1.66 9.22 -0.32
N SER A 124 1.70 10.46 0.16
CA SER A 124 0.97 10.93 1.34
C SER A 124 -0.52 11.19 1.08
N PHE A 125 -0.89 11.66 -0.12
CA PHE A 125 -2.21 12.17 -0.48
C PHE A 125 -3.24 11.08 -0.75
N LEU A 126 -3.00 10.18 -1.71
CA LEU A 126 -3.97 9.12 -2.03
C LEU A 126 -4.43 8.29 -0.82
N PRO A 127 -3.56 7.89 0.12
CA PRO A 127 -3.99 7.08 1.24
C PRO A 127 -4.80 7.85 2.28
N SER A 128 -4.87 9.18 2.23
CA SER A 128 -5.85 9.97 3.02
C SER A 128 -7.17 10.17 2.29
N MET A 129 -7.25 9.75 1.03
CA MET A 129 -8.39 9.94 0.14
C MET A 129 -9.17 8.64 -0.08
N ALA A 130 -9.12 7.72 0.88
CA ALA A 130 -9.86 6.47 0.78
C ALA A 130 -11.37 6.72 0.69
N SER A 131 -12.10 5.84 0.00
CA SER A 131 -13.54 5.94 -0.17
C SER A 131 -14.25 6.02 1.18
N LYS A 132 -15.36 6.76 1.23
CA LYS A 132 -16.13 7.03 2.45
C LYS A 132 -16.42 5.76 3.26
N LYS A 133 -16.85 4.67 2.60
CA LYS A 133 -17.13 3.38 3.24
C LYS A 133 -15.92 2.80 4.00
N LEU A 134 -14.72 2.91 3.43
CA LEU A 134 -13.48 2.39 4.04
C LEU A 134 -13.04 3.27 5.22
N ARG A 135 -13.22 4.59 5.10
CA ARG A 135 -12.96 5.55 6.18
C ARG A 135 -13.88 5.30 7.38
N GLU A 136 -15.18 5.21 7.15
CA GLU A 136 -16.17 4.93 8.21
C GLU A 136 -15.91 3.59 8.90
N ALA A 137 -15.56 2.54 8.16
CA ALA A 137 -15.18 1.25 8.73
C ALA A 137 -13.92 1.36 9.60
N ALA A 138 -12.89 2.04 9.10
CA ALA A 138 -11.67 2.29 9.87
C ALA A 138 -11.94 3.13 11.14
N ASP A 139 -12.77 4.16 11.06
CA ASP A 139 -13.14 5.01 12.20
C ASP A 139 -13.88 4.23 13.28
N LYS A 140 -14.81 3.34 12.91
CA LYS A 140 -15.47 2.42 13.85
C LYS A 140 -14.46 1.51 14.55
N ILE A 141 -13.50 0.94 13.81
CA ILE A 141 -12.47 0.06 14.38
C ILE A 141 -11.55 0.83 15.31
N LYS A 142 -11.12 2.04 14.94
CA LYS A 142 -10.31 2.91 15.80
C LYS A 142 -11.04 3.25 17.11
N ALA A 143 -12.34 3.54 17.05
CA ALA A 143 -13.14 3.78 18.24
C ALA A 143 -13.18 2.55 19.16
N LEU A 144 -13.30 1.34 18.61
CA LEU A 144 -13.25 0.09 19.37
C LEU A 144 -11.85 -0.20 19.95
N LEU A 145 -10.78 0.19 19.24
CA LEU A 145 -9.40 0.03 19.70
C LEU A 145 -9.04 0.99 20.84
N GLY A 146 -9.64 2.18 20.88
CA GLY A 146 -9.35 3.22 21.88
C GLY A 146 -7.97 3.85 21.68
N ASP A 147 -7.16 3.94 22.75
CA ASP A 147 -5.73 4.32 22.65
C ASP A 147 -4.88 3.08 22.38
N TYR A 148 -4.26 3.02 21.19
CA TYR A 148 -3.48 1.90 20.72
C TYR A 148 -2.21 2.33 20.00
N ASP A 149 -1.22 1.43 19.98
CA ASP A 149 -0.08 1.50 19.08
C ASP A 149 -0.25 0.46 17.97
N ALA A 150 0.46 0.62 16.86
CA ALA A 150 0.35 -0.30 15.75
C ALA A 150 1.69 -0.64 15.10
N ILE A 151 1.79 -1.90 14.63
CA ILE A 151 2.92 -2.38 13.84
C ILE A 151 2.43 -2.87 12.48
N HIS A 152 3.19 -2.54 11.44
CA HIS A 152 3.04 -3.16 10.12
C HIS A 152 4.21 -4.13 9.89
N VAL A 153 3.91 -5.40 9.61
CA VAL A 153 4.88 -6.47 9.48
C VAL A 153 4.79 -7.12 8.09
N ARG A 154 5.71 -6.74 7.19
CA ARG A 154 5.81 -7.25 5.82
C ARG A 154 6.85 -8.37 5.73
N ARG A 155 6.39 -9.62 5.76
CA ARG A 155 7.21 -10.84 5.72
C ARG A 155 7.05 -11.61 4.42
N GLY A 156 5.85 -12.14 4.14
CA GLY A 156 5.64 -13.26 3.22
C GLY A 156 6.22 -13.11 1.79
N ASP A 157 6.11 -11.95 1.15
CA ASP A 157 6.70 -11.69 -0.18
C ASP A 157 8.13 -11.15 -0.14
N LYS A 158 8.60 -10.70 1.02
CA LYS A 158 9.90 -10.05 1.22
C LYS A 158 10.98 -11.00 1.71
N ILE A 159 10.61 -12.02 2.48
CA ILE A 159 11.50 -13.11 2.87
C ILE A 159 11.68 -14.02 1.66
N LYS A 160 12.67 -13.70 0.84
CA LYS A 160 13.07 -14.47 -0.34
C LYS A 160 14.50 -14.95 -0.15
N THR A 161 14.67 -16.26 -0.06
CA THR A 161 15.98 -16.90 0.02
C THR A 161 16.29 -17.69 -1.24
N ARG A 162 17.56 -17.69 -1.66
CA ARG A 162 18.06 -18.58 -2.71
C ARG A 162 19.41 -19.16 -2.31
N LYS A 163 19.77 -20.30 -2.88
CA LYS A 163 21.10 -20.88 -2.73
C LYS A 163 22.02 -20.31 -3.82
N ASP A 164 23.23 -19.90 -3.44
CA ASP A 164 24.27 -19.57 -4.42
C ASP A 164 24.96 -20.83 -4.97
N ARG A 165 25.93 -20.65 -5.86
CA ARG A 165 26.69 -21.75 -6.49
C ARG A 165 27.46 -22.64 -5.49
N PHE A 166 27.59 -22.21 -4.25
CA PHE A 166 28.27 -22.94 -3.17
C PHE A 166 27.27 -23.50 -2.14
N GLY A 167 25.97 -23.44 -2.40
CA GLY A 167 24.95 -23.92 -1.47
C GLY A 167 24.71 -23.01 -0.25
N VAL A 168 25.22 -21.78 -0.26
CA VAL A 168 25.00 -20.81 0.82
C VAL A 168 23.68 -20.09 0.60
N SER A 169 22.85 -20.00 1.65
CA SER A 169 21.59 -19.26 1.61
C SER A 169 21.86 -17.76 1.48
N ARG A 170 21.15 -17.09 0.58
CA ARG A 170 21.23 -15.65 0.36
C ARG A 170 19.84 -15.03 0.38
N THR A 171 19.73 -13.81 0.88
CA THR A 171 18.50 -13.00 0.94
C THR A 171 18.77 -11.57 0.45
N LEU A 172 17.72 -10.88 0.03
CA LEU A 172 17.77 -9.45 -0.33
C LEU A 172 17.64 -8.54 0.90
N HIS A 173 17.12 -9.08 1.99
CA HIS A 173 16.91 -8.41 3.26
C HIS A 173 17.56 -9.30 4.35
N PRO A 174 18.85 -9.07 4.69
CA PRO A 174 19.62 -9.92 5.59
C PRO A 174 19.02 -10.04 6.99
N HIS A 175 18.41 -8.98 7.53
CA HIS A 175 17.93 -8.96 8.91
C HIS A 175 16.42 -9.15 9.03
N LEU A 176 15.66 -8.95 7.94
CA LEU A 176 14.20 -8.92 7.97
C LEU A 176 13.54 -10.11 8.66
N ASP A 177 13.96 -11.36 8.38
CA ASP A 177 13.33 -12.52 9.02
C ASP A 177 13.53 -12.49 10.54
N ARG A 178 14.76 -12.26 10.99
CA ARG A 178 15.13 -12.13 12.40
C ARG A 178 14.36 -11.01 13.06
N ASP A 179 14.47 -9.78 12.55
CA ASP A 179 13.93 -8.57 13.16
C ASP A 179 12.40 -8.57 13.29
N THR A 180 11.72 -9.36 12.46
CA THR A 180 10.25 -9.46 12.46
C THR A 180 9.71 -10.73 13.11
N ARG A 181 10.56 -11.51 13.78
CA ARG A 181 10.10 -12.57 14.70
C ARG A 181 9.59 -11.96 16.02
N PRO A 182 8.63 -12.59 16.70
CA PRO A 182 8.00 -12.02 17.89
C PRO A 182 8.97 -11.62 19.00
N GLU A 183 10.00 -12.43 19.26
CA GLU A 183 11.02 -12.19 20.29
C GLU A 183 11.82 -10.91 20.00
N PHE A 184 12.22 -10.69 18.74
CA PHE A 184 12.94 -9.49 18.31
C PHE A 184 12.01 -8.28 18.21
N ILE A 185 10.76 -8.46 17.76
CA ILE A 185 9.75 -7.40 17.77
C ILE A 185 9.54 -6.92 19.20
N ARG A 186 9.36 -7.84 20.16
CA ARG A 186 9.15 -7.52 21.58
C ARG A 186 10.25 -6.62 22.11
N CYS A 187 11.51 -7.01 21.88
CA CYS A 187 12.70 -6.23 22.23
C CYS A 187 12.70 -4.86 21.56
N ARG A 188 12.56 -4.83 20.22
CA ARG A 188 12.67 -3.63 19.40
C ARG A 188 11.63 -2.58 19.78
N ILE A 189 10.40 -2.99 20.04
CA ILE A 189 9.30 -2.05 20.34
C ILE A 189 9.20 -1.69 21.83
N ALA A 190 9.86 -2.41 22.74
CA ALA A 190 9.77 -2.16 24.19
C ALA A 190 10.23 -0.74 24.60
N LYS A 191 11.15 -0.13 23.84
CA LYS A 191 11.58 1.27 24.02
C LYS A 191 10.54 2.30 23.62
N TRP A 192 9.51 1.91 22.88
CA TRP A 192 8.49 2.80 22.34
C TRP A 192 7.09 2.49 22.89
N VAL A 193 6.76 1.21 23.08
CA VAL A 193 5.43 0.74 23.48
C VAL A 193 5.52 0.18 24.89
N ALA A 194 4.78 0.80 25.81
CA ALA A 194 4.72 0.35 27.20
C ALA A 194 3.99 -1.01 27.29
N PRO A 195 4.36 -1.87 28.28
CA PRO A 195 3.60 -3.09 28.59
C PRO A 195 2.11 -2.81 28.83
N GLY A 196 1.25 -3.77 28.50
CA GLY A 196 -0.20 -3.72 28.69
C GLY A 196 -0.98 -2.92 27.64
N ARG A 197 -0.28 -2.19 26.75
CA ARG A 197 -0.93 -1.42 25.67
C ARG A 197 -1.54 -2.32 24.60
N THR A 198 -2.59 -1.82 23.95
CA THR A 198 -3.17 -2.43 22.76
C THR A 198 -2.21 -2.25 21.58
N LEU A 199 -1.87 -3.36 20.92
CA LEU A 199 -0.99 -3.40 19.75
C LEU A 199 -1.77 -3.97 18.56
N PHE A 200 -2.14 -3.09 17.64
CA PHE A 200 -2.75 -3.51 16.37
C PHE A 200 -1.67 -4.01 15.40
N ILE A 201 -1.84 -5.21 14.85
CA ILE A 201 -0.87 -5.86 13.97
C ILE A 201 -1.48 -6.05 12.58
N ALA A 202 -0.94 -5.33 11.59
CA ALA A 202 -1.22 -5.57 10.17
C ALA A 202 -0.05 -6.34 9.55
N SER A 203 -0.31 -7.53 9.02
CA SER A 203 0.75 -8.39 8.47
C SER A 203 0.30 -9.25 7.30
N ASN A 204 1.24 -9.57 6.42
CA ASN A 204 1.08 -10.61 5.39
C ASN A 204 1.77 -11.95 5.77
N GLU A 205 2.12 -12.14 7.05
CA GLU A 205 2.53 -13.44 7.57
C GLU A 205 1.38 -14.44 7.42
N ARG A 206 1.71 -15.66 6.98
CA ARG A 206 0.72 -16.69 6.67
C ARG A 206 0.54 -17.68 7.80
N THR A 207 1.53 -17.78 8.68
CA THR A 207 1.53 -18.73 9.80
C THR A 207 0.51 -18.27 10.85
N PRO A 208 -0.58 -19.02 11.10
CA PRO A 208 -1.56 -18.66 12.11
C PRO A 208 -0.90 -18.55 13.49
N GLY A 209 -1.26 -17.52 14.26
CA GLY A 209 -0.73 -17.33 15.60
C GLY A 209 0.76 -16.97 15.67
N PHE A 210 1.41 -16.64 14.55
CA PHE A 210 2.84 -16.30 14.52
C PHE A 210 3.24 -15.25 15.56
N PHE A 211 2.40 -14.22 15.77
CA PHE A 211 2.66 -13.14 16.73
C PHE A 211 2.12 -13.40 18.14
N SER A 212 1.59 -14.59 18.43
CA SER A 212 0.91 -14.90 19.70
C SER A 212 1.77 -14.65 20.94
N SER A 213 3.08 -14.89 20.88
CA SER A 213 3.99 -14.68 22.02
C SER A 213 4.15 -13.20 22.42
N LEU A 214 3.76 -12.24 21.56
CA LEU A 214 3.67 -10.83 21.95
C LEU A 214 2.58 -10.56 23.00
N SER A 215 1.60 -11.47 23.14
CA SER A 215 0.51 -11.35 24.11
C SER A 215 0.98 -11.36 25.57
N VAL A 216 2.19 -11.86 25.82
CA VAL A 216 2.84 -11.82 27.14
C VAL A 216 3.01 -10.38 27.64
N ARG A 217 3.16 -9.40 26.72
CA ARG A 217 3.43 -7.99 27.07
C ARG A 217 2.39 -7.02 26.53
N TYR A 218 1.63 -7.38 25.50
CA TYR A 218 0.70 -6.46 24.80
C TYR A 218 -0.67 -7.09 24.57
N ARG A 219 -1.72 -6.27 24.48
CA ARG A 219 -3.05 -6.72 24.08
C ARG A 219 -3.13 -6.71 22.56
N LEU A 220 -3.12 -7.89 21.93
CA LEU A 220 -3.02 -7.97 20.47
C LEU A 220 -4.38 -7.74 19.81
N ALA A 221 -4.38 -6.95 18.74
CA ALA A 221 -5.55 -6.73 17.89
C ALA A 221 -5.19 -6.92 16.42
N TYR A 222 -6.11 -7.50 15.65
CA TYR A 222 -5.95 -7.80 14.23
C TYR A 222 -7.22 -7.40 13.47
N SER A 223 -7.10 -7.18 12.16
CA SER A 223 -8.25 -6.93 11.28
C SER A 223 -9.33 -8.03 11.40
N SER A 224 -8.92 -9.28 11.58
CA SER A 224 -9.84 -10.42 11.75
C SER A 224 -10.72 -10.33 13.00
N ASN A 225 -10.31 -9.59 14.05
CA ASN A 225 -11.17 -9.34 15.21
C ASN A 225 -12.38 -8.44 14.88
N TYR A 226 -12.33 -7.75 13.74
CA TYR A 226 -13.35 -6.79 13.28
C TYR A 226 -13.99 -7.19 11.96
N SER A 227 -13.99 -8.48 11.62
CA SER A 227 -14.56 -9.00 10.36
C SER A 227 -16.01 -8.55 10.13
N HIS A 228 -16.83 -8.49 11.18
CA HIS A 228 -18.22 -7.99 11.11
C HIS A 228 -18.35 -6.53 10.63
N ILE A 229 -17.29 -5.72 10.73
CA ILE A 229 -17.23 -4.35 10.21
C ILE A 229 -16.57 -4.32 8.82
N ILE A 230 -15.55 -5.15 8.62
CA ILE A 230 -14.71 -5.14 7.42
C ILE A 230 -15.37 -5.89 6.26
N ASP A 231 -15.85 -7.12 6.49
CA ASP A 231 -16.36 -8.01 5.45
C ASP A 231 -17.51 -7.38 4.63
N PRO A 232 -18.45 -6.60 5.22
CA PRO A 232 -19.51 -5.95 4.45
C PRO A 232 -19.03 -4.83 3.50
N VAL A 233 -17.84 -4.25 3.71
CA VAL A 233 -17.37 -3.09 2.93
C VAL A 233 -16.25 -3.41 1.94
N ILE A 234 -15.60 -4.57 2.10
CA ILE A 234 -14.51 -5.02 1.22
C ILE A 234 -14.97 -6.09 0.24
N GLU A 235 -14.42 -6.04 -0.96
CA GLU A 235 -14.62 -6.97 -2.07
C GLU A 235 -13.28 -7.63 -2.48
N ASN A 236 -12.15 -7.03 -2.08
CA ASN A 236 -10.80 -7.47 -2.45
C ASN A 236 -9.75 -7.12 -1.37
N ASN A 237 -8.57 -7.74 -1.49
CA ASN A 237 -7.47 -7.54 -0.54
C ASN A 237 -6.90 -6.11 -0.56
N TYR A 238 -7.09 -5.36 -1.66
CA TYR A 238 -6.64 -3.98 -1.73
C TYR A 238 -7.47 -3.07 -0.82
N GLN A 239 -8.79 -3.27 -0.76
CA GLN A 239 -9.65 -2.55 0.17
C GLN A 239 -9.33 -2.91 1.63
N LEU A 240 -9.06 -4.18 1.93
CA LEU A 240 -8.56 -4.59 3.24
C LEU A 240 -7.26 -3.85 3.60
N PHE A 241 -6.29 -3.84 2.68
CA PHE A 241 -5.03 -3.11 2.87
C PHE A 241 -5.26 -1.60 3.09
N MET A 242 -6.24 -0.99 2.42
CA MET A 242 -6.58 0.41 2.62
C MET A 242 -7.18 0.67 4.01
N ILE A 243 -8.10 -0.17 4.48
CA ILE A 243 -8.65 -0.10 5.83
C ILE A 243 -7.54 -0.25 6.87
N GLU A 244 -6.70 -1.27 6.75
CA GLU A 244 -5.56 -1.49 7.64
C GLU A 244 -4.66 -0.26 7.68
N ARG A 245 -4.38 0.36 6.53
CA ARG A 245 -3.55 1.56 6.47
C ARG A 245 -4.19 2.75 7.18
N LEU A 246 -5.51 2.91 7.12
CA LEU A 246 -6.23 3.94 7.86
C LEU A 246 -6.18 3.69 9.37
N ILE A 247 -6.32 2.42 9.79
CA ILE A 247 -6.17 2.03 11.20
C ILE A 247 -4.74 2.28 11.68
N LEU A 248 -3.72 1.88 10.90
CA LEU A 248 -2.32 2.13 11.24
C LEU A 248 -2.02 3.63 11.42
N ARG A 249 -2.60 4.49 10.57
CA ARG A 249 -2.44 5.96 10.65
C ARG A 249 -3.13 6.58 11.86
N GLY A 250 -4.15 5.93 12.43
CA GLY A 250 -4.83 6.41 13.63
C GLY A 250 -4.11 6.07 14.95
N ALA A 251 -3.04 5.26 14.88
CA ALA A 251 -2.34 4.80 16.08
C ALA A 251 -1.50 5.91 16.71
N LYS A 252 -1.36 5.87 18.04
CA LYS A 252 -0.48 6.81 18.78
C LYS A 252 0.98 6.67 18.34
N ARG A 253 1.44 5.44 18.16
CA ARG A 253 2.72 5.13 17.53
C ARG A 253 2.50 4.12 16.41
N PHE A 254 3.05 4.44 15.25
CA PHE A 254 3.04 3.55 14.10
C PHE A 254 4.47 3.12 13.76
N ILE A 255 4.71 1.80 13.87
CA ILE A 255 6.02 1.20 13.64
C ILE A 255 5.96 0.39 12.35
N LYS A 256 6.76 0.79 11.36
CA LYS A 256 6.80 0.17 10.04
C LYS A 256 7.74 -1.03 10.04
N THR A 257 7.63 -1.89 9.03
CA THR A 257 8.60 -2.98 8.83
C THR A 257 9.99 -2.42 8.47
N PHE A 258 9.99 -1.48 7.51
CA PHE A 258 11.19 -0.83 6.99
C PHE A 258 11.10 0.66 7.25
N LYS A 259 12.25 1.30 7.42
CA LYS A 259 12.37 2.75 7.49
C LYS A 259 12.13 3.36 6.10
N GLU A 260 11.23 4.36 6.00
CA GLU A 260 11.00 5.11 4.76
C GLU A 260 11.57 6.52 4.87
N ASP A 261 11.34 7.16 6.02
CA ASP A 261 11.81 8.50 6.37
C ASP A 261 12.73 8.46 7.60
N GLU A 262 13.54 9.49 7.82
CA GLU A 262 14.51 9.53 8.93
C GLU A 262 13.86 9.43 10.32
N THR A 263 12.63 9.92 10.45
CA THR A 263 11.85 9.97 11.69
C THR A 263 10.98 8.73 11.91
N ASP A 264 10.91 7.81 10.96
CA ASP A 264 10.09 6.61 11.08
C ASP A 264 10.60 5.66 12.17
N LEU A 265 9.67 5.08 12.93
CA LEU A 265 9.93 3.92 13.76
C LEU A 265 9.91 2.66 12.86
N SER A 266 10.96 1.83 12.92
CA SER A 266 11.05 0.60 12.14
C SER A 266 11.43 -0.64 12.96
N LEU A 267 10.89 -1.78 12.54
CA LEU A 267 11.24 -3.10 13.06
C LEU A 267 12.61 -3.56 12.57
N SER A 268 12.89 -3.37 11.28
CA SER A 268 14.17 -3.71 10.66
C SER A 268 14.93 -2.47 10.22
N ASP A 269 16.25 -2.57 10.26
CA ASP A 269 17.19 -1.56 9.74
C ASP A 269 17.51 -1.80 8.25
N ASP A 270 16.99 -2.88 7.66
CA ASP A 270 17.11 -3.12 6.22
C ASP A 270 16.38 -2.04 5.40
N PRO A 271 16.92 -1.61 4.25
CA PRO A 271 16.25 -0.64 3.40
C PRO A 271 14.99 -1.24 2.75
N LYS A 272 13.91 -0.46 2.69
CA LYS A 272 12.66 -0.86 2.01
C LYS A 272 12.88 -1.20 0.54
N LYS A 273 13.70 -0.39 -0.14
CA LYS A 273 14.10 -0.60 -1.54
C LYS A 273 15.25 -1.60 -1.58
N ASN A 274 15.07 -2.65 -2.36
CA ASN A 274 16.07 -3.67 -2.54
C ASN A 274 17.31 -3.09 -3.26
N THR A 275 18.50 -3.33 -2.72
CA THR A 275 19.80 -2.99 -3.33
C THR A 275 20.18 -3.92 -4.50
N LYS A 276 19.34 -4.94 -4.79
CA LYS A 276 19.56 -6.08 -5.69
C LYS A 276 20.77 -6.94 -5.32
N LYS A 277 21.40 -6.67 -4.18
CA LYS A 277 22.54 -7.45 -3.66
C LYS A 277 22.01 -8.57 -2.76
N TRP A 278 22.41 -9.79 -3.08
CA TRP A 278 22.05 -10.99 -2.32
C TRP A 278 23.10 -11.23 -1.24
N GLN A 279 22.68 -11.16 0.02
CA GLN A 279 23.54 -11.18 1.21
C GLN A 279 23.27 -12.42 2.06
N ILE A 280 24.18 -12.76 2.97
CA ILE A 280 23.97 -13.85 3.92
C ILE A 280 22.89 -13.40 4.92
N PRO A 281 21.83 -14.21 5.18
CA PRO A 281 20.87 -13.90 6.23
C PRO A 281 21.55 -13.85 7.60
N VAL A 282 21.12 -12.92 8.43
CA VAL A 282 21.60 -12.76 9.81
C VAL A 282 20.51 -13.25 10.75
N TYR A 283 20.83 -14.28 11.54
CA TYR A 283 19.92 -14.86 12.53
C TYR A 283 20.41 -14.68 13.97
N ASP A 284 21.68 -14.34 14.14
CA ASP A 284 22.25 -14.09 15.46
C ASP A 284 21.65 -12.81 16.05
N GLY A 285 21.30 -12.88 17.33
CA GLY A 285 20.80 -11.77 18.13
C GLY A 285 21.74 -11.52 19.28
N ASP A 286 22.22 -10.29 19.40
CA ASP A 286 22.88 -9.83 20.62
C ASP A 286 21.81 -9.61 21.70
N GLU A 287 21.95 -10.37 22.77
CA GLU A 287 21.30 -10.25 24.09
C GLU A 287 19.78 -10.46 24.21
N THR A 288 19.44 -11.22 25.24
CA THR A 288 18.09 -11.38 25.78
C THR A 288 17.54 -10.07 26.31
N CYS A 289 16.37 -9.68 25.80
CA CYS A 289 15.40 -8.82 26.46
C CYS A 289 14.17 -9.65 26.90
#